data_AF-A0A1H0EA73-F1
#
_entry.id   AF-A0A1H0EA73-F1
#
_cell.length_a   1.000
_cell.length_b   1.000
_cell.length_c   1.000
_cell.angle_alpha   90.00
_cell.angle_beta   90.00
_cell.angle_gamma   90.00
#
_symmetry.space_group_name_H-M   'P 1'
#
loop_
_entity.id
_entity.type
_entity.pdbx_description
1 polymer ?
#
loop_
_entity_poly.entity_id
_entity_poly.type
_entity_poly.pdbx_seq_one_letter_code
_entity_poly.pdbx_strand_id
1 'polypeptide(L)'
;MSEPITDTATTEQPQEGAGQEPKVFDAEYVEKLRKESAKYRTEAKANAEAATQVGELTQKLEKAESAAAEVPSKVAEALRTHLVELHGIESDDADLFLTANDPELLLKQVTRLVGRGSTKKSGNNVPREGSTTPAPKPDENKQFVGALFGRNPNS
;
A
#
# COMPACT_ATOMS: atom_id res chain seq x y z
N MET A 1 7.26 6.12 78.45
CA MET A 1 6.12 6.46 77.57
C MET A 1 5.50 7.74 78.13
N SER A 2 5.14 8.67 77.24
CA SER A 2 4.80 10.10 77.48
C SER A 2 6.04 10.98 77.74
N GLU A 3 6.32 12.12 77.09
CA GLU A 3 5.68 13.12 76.18
C GLU A 3 6.82 13.82 75.36
N PRO A 4 6.70 14.97 74.65
CA PRO A 4 5.62 15.58 73.84
C PRO A 4 6.08 15.93 72.39
N ILE A 5 5.08 16.27 71.55
CA ILE A 5 5.09 16.98 70.25
C ILE A 5 6.18 18.03 70.03
N THR A 6 6.88 17.97 68.89
CA THR A 6 7.35 19.16 68.14
C THR A 6 7.11 18.98 66.65
N ASP A 7 5.91 19.37 66.25
CA ASP A 7 5.54 19.72 64.89
C ASP A 7 6.18 21.09 64.60
N THR A 8 7.31 21.14 63.88
CA THR A 8 7.87 22.41 63.40
C THR A 8 7.14 22.83 62.13
N ALA A 9 5.88 23.22 62.30
CA ALA A 9 5.20 24.11 61.38
C ALA A 9 5.71 25.54 61.64
N THR A 10 6.75 25.95 60.92
CA THR A 10 7.12 27.36 60.81
C THR A 10 5.98 28.09 60.10
N THR A 11 5.10 28.66 60.91
CA THR A 11 4.09 29.64 60.51
C THR A 11 4.82 30.95 60.30
N GLU A 12 5.14 31.31 59.05
CA GLU A 12 5.47 32.70 58.72
C GLU A 12 4.16 33.49 58.55
N GLN A 13 3.89 34.35 59.52
CA GLN A 13 2.86 35.39 59.46
C GLN A 13 3.11 36.35 58.28
N PRO A 14 2.05 36.97 57.72
CA PRO A 14 2.19 38.05 56.74
C PRO A 14 2.79 39.28 57.43
N GLN A 15 3.96 39.74 56.99
CA GLN A 15 4.48 41.06 57.38
C GLN A 15 3.70 42.16 56.64
N GLU A 16 2.85 42.85 57.40
CA GLU A 16 2.26 44.14 57.03
C GLU A 16 3.33 45.24 56.92
N GLY A 17 3.34 45.91 55.76
CA GLY A 17 3.48 47.36 55.65
C GLY A 17 4.70 48.05 56.28
N ALA A 18 5.87 47.94 55.65
CA ALA A 18 6.83 49.05 55.65
C ALA A 18 6.65 49.81 54.32
N GLY A 19 6.36 51.11 54.39
CA GLY A 19 6.08 51.98 53.25
C GLY A 19 7.20 52.01 52.22
N GLN A 20 7.20 51.05 51.31
CA GLN A 20 7.92 51.16 50.06
C GLN A 20 7.20 52.24 49.26
N GLU A 21 7.79 53.44 49.21
CA GLU A 21 7.43 54.42 48.19
C GLU A 21 7.26 53.69 46.86
N PRO A 22 6.19 53.96 46.09
CA PRO A 22 5.98 53.27 44.84
C PRO A 22 7.25 53.46 44.00
N LYS A 23 7.94 52.36 43.65
CA LYS A 23 9.10 52.42 42.76
C LYS A 23 8.61 52.96 41.43
N VAL A 24 8.76 54.27 41.24
CA VAL A 24 8.42 54.95 40.00
C VAL A 24 9.52 54.58 39.02
N PHE A 25 9.19 53.75 38.03
CA PHE A 25 10.11 53.43 36.96
C PHE A 25 10.33 54.67 36.09
N ASP A 26 11.59 54.91 35.72
CA ASP A 26 11.94 56.00 34.82
C ASP A 26 11.12 55.92 33.52
N ALA A 27 10.69 57.08 33.01
CA ALA A 27 9.84 57.16 31.82
C ALA A 27 10.47 56.45 30.60
N GLU A 28 11.80 56.53 30.47
CA GLU A 28 12.57 55.87 29.41
C GLU A 28 12.51 54.34 29.51
N TYR A 29 12.55 53.79 30.72
CA TYR A 29 12.44 52.35 30.96
C TYR A 29 11.05 51.83 30.60
N VAL A 30 9.99 52.56 30.97
CA VAL A 30 8.61 52.21 30.62
C VAL A 30 8.39 52.32 29.10
N GLU A 31 8.97 53.32 28.44
CA GLU A 31 8.87 53.48 26.99
C GLU A 31 9.58 52.34 26.24
N LYS A 32 10.77 51.92 26.71
CA LYS A 32 11.47 50.75 26.18
C LYS A 32 10.64 49.47 26.32
N LEU A 33 10.04 49.24 27.49
CA LEU A 33 9.21 48.07 27.74
C LEU A 33 7.93 48.07 26.88
N ARG A 34 7.33 49.24 26.63
CA ARG A 34 6.21 49.38 25.69
C ARG A 34 6.61 49.05 24.26
N LYS A 35 7.77 49.54 23.79
CA LYS A 35 8.29 49.23 22.45
C LYS A 35 8.59 47.74 22.29
N GLU A 36 9.21 47.12 23.30
CA GLU A 36 9.55 45.71 23.31
C GLU A 36 8.32 44.80 23.37
N SER A 37 7.36 45.10 24.24
CA SER A 37 6.08 44.37 24.26
C SER A 37 5.25 44.54 22.98
N ALA A 38 5.31 45.70 22.33
CA ALA A 38 4.69 45.90 21.03
C ALA A 38 5.31 44.99 19.96
N LYS A 39 6.65 44.87 19.92
CA LYS A 39 7.37 43.96 19.02
C LYS A 39 6.98 42.50 19.27
N TYR A 40 6.98 42.05 20.51
CA TYR A 40 6.60 40.67 20.83
C TYR A 40 5.14 40.36 20.46
N ARG A 41 4.23 41.32 20.60
CA ARG A 41 2.84 41.15 20.13
C ARG A 41 2.74 41.01 18.62
N THR A 42 3.52 41.78 17.86
CA THR A 42 3.55 41.66 16.40
C THR A 42 4.18 40.35 15.94
N GLU A 43 5.28 39.94 16.56
CA GLU A 43 5.97 38.68 16.24
C GLU A 43 5.12 37.46 16.63
N ALA A 44 4.46 37.50 17.78
CA ALA A 44 3.56 36.41 18.21
C ALA A 44 2.37 36.24 17.26
N LYS A 45 1.80 37.35 16.74
CA LYS A 45 0.75 37.29 15.72
C LYS A 45 1.26 36.70 14.41
N ALA A 46 2.41 37.18 13.92
CA ALA A 46 3.03 36.65 12.71
C ALA A 46 3.37 35.16 12.83
N ASN A 47 3.87 34.72 13.98
CA ASN A 47 4.16 33.31 14.24
C ASN A 47 2.88 32.47 14.35
N ALA A 48 1.81 33.00 14.94
CA ALA A 48 0.51 32.32 14.97
C ALA A 48 -0.06 32.15 13.55
N GLU A 49 0.00 33.19 12.72
CA GLU A 49 -0.41 33.12 11.32
C GLU A 49 0.45 32.14 10.51
N ALA A 50 1.77 32.17 10.69
CA ALA A 50 2.68 31.22 10.05
C ALA A 50 2.38 29.77 10.48
N ALA A 51 2.10 29.53 11.77
CA ALA A 51 1.73 28.22 12.26
C ALA A 51 0.41 27.72 11.64
N THR A 52 -0.59 28.59 11.47
CA THR A 52 -1.83 28.23 10.77
C THR A 52 -1.58 27.88 9.30
N GLN A 53 -0.77 28.66 8.59
CA GLN A 53 -0.43 28.40 7.20
C GLN A 53 0.34 27.09 7.03
N VAL A 54 1.29 26.81 7.92
CA VAL A 54 2.00 25.53 7.93
C VAL A 54 1.02 24.38 8.15
N GLY A 55 0.10 24.49 9.11
CA GLY A 55 -0.92 23.47 9.34
C GLY A 55 -1.86 23.24 8.15
N GLU A 56 -2.23 24.30 7.42
CA GLU A 56 -3.02 24.16 6.19
C GLU A 56 -2.21 23.52 5.05
N LEU A 57 -0.94 23.88 4.91
CA LEU A 57 -0.05 23.33 3.89
C LEU A 57 0.25 21.86 4.15
N THR A 58 0.47 21.45 5.39
CA THR A 58 0.66 20.03 5.74
C THR A 58 -0.59 19.22 5.41
N GLN A 59 -1.78 19.70 5.76
CA GLN A 59 -3.03 19.02 5.39
C GLN A 59 -3.23 18.91 3.87
N LYS A 60 -2.87 19.96 3.11
CA LYS A 60 -2.93 19.92 1.64
C LYS A 60 -1.92 18.94 1.07
N LEU A 61 -0.72 18.89 1.65
CA LEU A 61 0.35 17.99 1.23
C LEU A 61 -0.01 16.53 1.51
N GLU A 62 -0.51 16.20 2.70
CA GLU A 62 -1.00 14.85 3.04
C GLU A 62 -2.13 14.38 2.09
N LYS A 63 -3.07 15.29 1.76
CA LYS A 63 -4.13 15.00 0.78
C LYS A 63 -3.57 14.79 -0.62
N ALA A 64 -2.63 15.61 -1.05
CA ALA A 64 -2.00 15.51 -2.35
C ALA A 64 -1.15 14.23 -2.48
N GLU A 65 -0.41 13.86 -1.44
CA GLU A 65 0.37 12.63 -1.38
C GLU A 65 -0.53 11.39 -1.43
N SER A 66 -1.63 11.39 -0.68
CA SER A 66 -2.63 10.32 -0.72
C SER A 66 -3.25 10.19 -2.11
N ALA A 67 -3.61 11.31 -2.73
CA ALA A 67 -4.16 11.31 -4.09
C ALA A 67 -3.12 10.84 -5.13
N ALA A 68 -1.85 11.22 -4.98
CA ALA A 68 -0.76 10.80 -5.87
C ALA A 68 -0.46 9.30 -5.74
N ALA A 69 -0.56 8.72 -4.53
CA ALA A 69 -0.40 7.29 -4.31
C ALA A 69 -1.48 6.44 -5.01
N GLU A 70 -2.67 7.00 -5.25
CA GLU A 70 -3.75 6.33 -5.99
C GLU A 70 -3.65 6.46 -7.52
N VAL A 71 -2.77 7.33 -8.05
CA VAL A 71 -2.66 7.53 -9.51
C VAL A 71 -2.19 6.25 -10.22
N PRO A 72 -1.13 5.55 -9.78
CA PRO A 72 -0.65 4.36 -10.46
C PRO A 72 -1.70 3.24 -10.54
N SER A 73 -2.49 3.03 -9.47
CA SER A 73 -3.54 2.00 -9.48
C SER A 73 -4.66 2.35 -10.47
N LYS A 74 -5.14 3.59 -10.48
CA LYS A 74 -6.16 4.05 -11.45
C LYS A 74 -5.68 3.95 -12.89
N VAL A 75 -4.42 4.27 -13.15
CA VAL A 75 -3.80 4.13 -14.47
C VAL A 75 -3.70 2.66 -14.85
N ALA A 76 -3.26 1.78 -13.94
CA ALA A 76 -3.17 0.36 -14.19
C ALA A 76 -4.55 -0.28 -14.45
N GLU A 77 -5.60 0.12 -13.72
CA GLU A 77 -6.98 -0.32 -13.95
C GLU A 77 -7.48 0.08 -15.35
N ALA A 78 -7.33 1.35 -15.72
CA ALA A 78 -7.74 1.84 -17.03
C ALA A 78 -6.96 1.13 -18.17
N LEU A 79 -5.66 0.93 -17.99
CA LEU A 79 -4.83 0.17 -18.93
C LEU A 79 -5.26 -1.29 -19.02
N ARG A 80 -5.63 -1.93 -17.90
CA ARG A 80 -6.13 -3.30 -17.87
C ARG A 80 -7.36 -3.44 -18.74
N THR A 81 -8.39 -2.61 -18.52
CA THR A 81 -9.62 -2.63 -19.30
C THR A 81 -9.33 -2.48 -20.78
N HIS A 82 -8.49 -1.51 -21.16
CA HIS A 82 -8.16 -1.28 -22.56
C HIS A 82 -7.42 -2.45 -23.20
N LEU A 83 -6.48 -3.09 -22.48
CA LEU A 83 -5.72 -4.23 -22.99
C LEU A 83 -6.56 -5.50 -23.10
N VAL A 84 -7.50 -5.70 -22.18
CA VAL A 84 -8.47 -6.81 -22.23
C VAL A 84 -9.34 -6.69 -23.47
N GLU A 85 -9.88 -5.50 -23.74
CA GLU A 85 -10.66 -5.22 -24.96
C GLU A 85 -9.82 -5.38 -26.23
N LEU A 86 -8.60 -4.84 -26.24
CA LEU A 86 -7.72 -4.85 -27.42
C LEU A 86 -7.30 -6.28 -27.82
N HIS A 87 -7.01 -7.13 -26.84
CA HIS A 87 -6.54 -8.49 -27.07
C HIS A 87 -7.65 -9.54 -27.01
N GLY A 88 -8.90 -9.14 -26.74
CA GLY A 88 -10.04 -10.06 -26.62
C GLY A 88 -9.84 -11.08 -25.50
N ILE A 89 -9.23 -10.67 -24.38
CA ILE A 89 -9.03 -11.53 -23.22
C ILE A 89 -10.39 -11.72 -22.53
N GLU A 90 -10.71 -12.94 -22.15
CA GLU A 90 -11.94 -13.23 -21.40
C GLU A 90 -11.89 -12.55 -20.02
N SER A 91 -13.03 -12.05 -19.53
CA SER A 91 -13.10 -11.33 -18.25
C SER A 91 -12.53 -12.16 -17.09
N ASP A 92 -12.83 -13.46 -17.08
CA ASP A 92 -12.42 -14.37 -16.02
C ASP A 92 -10.90 -14.58 -16.02
N ASP A 93 -10.29 -14.64 -17.21
CA ASP A 93 -8.84 -14.72 -17.38
C ASP A 93 -8.15 -13.40 -17.03
N ALA A 94 -8.77 -12.27 -17.38
CA ALA A 94 -8.26 -10.95 -17.01
C ALA A 94 -8.20 -10.78 -15.49
N ASP A 95 -9.26 -11.16 -14.78
CA ASP A 95 -9.33 -11.07 -13.32
C ASP A 95 -8.35 -12.02 -12.63
N LEU A 96 -8.14 -13.22 -13.19
CA LEU A 96 -7.23 -14.21 -12.63
C LEU A 96 -5.75 -13.89 -12.87
N PHE A 97 -5.40 -13.36 -14.04
CA PHE A 97 -4.00 -13.25 -14.48
C PHE A 97 -3.45 -11.82 -14.53
N LEU A 98 -4.29 -10.79 -14.69
CA LEU A 98 -3.86 -9.40 -14.78
C LEU A 98 -3.99 -8.72 -13.41
N THR A 99 -3.18 -9.10 -12.43
CA THR A 99 -3.27 -8.58 -11.06
C THR A 99 -2.29 -7.46 -10.74
N ALA A 100 -1.40 -7.12 -11.68
CA ALA A 100 -0.42 -6.07 -11.44
C ALA A 100 -1.07 -4.68 -11.34
N ASN A 101 -0.58 -3.90 -10.40
CA ASN A 101 -0.92 -2.47 -10.23
C ASN A 101 0.15 -1.54 -10.81
N ASP A 102 1.26 -2.12 -11.29
CA ASP A 102 2.30 -1.41 -12.03
C ASP A 102 2.07 -1.62 -13.53
N PRO A 103 1.96 -0.54 -14.34
CA PRO A 103 1.74 -0.63 -15.79
C PRO A 103 2.77 -1.50 -16.51
N GLU A 104 4.04 -1.47 -16.12
CA GLU A 104 5.08 -2.28 -16.81
C GLU A 104 4.90 -3.78 -16.58
N LEU A 105 4.56 -4.16 -15.34
CA LEU A 105 4.27 -5.55 -15.00
C LEU A 105 2.98 -6.03 -15.67
N LEU A 106 1.98 -5.16 -15.76
CA LEU A 106 0.71 -5.46 -16.43
C LEU A 106 0.93 -5.75 -17.92
N LEU A 107 1.73 -4.93 -18.61
CA LEU A 107 2.09 -5.18 -20.02
C LEU A 107 2.82 -6.52 -20.22
N LYS A 108 3.73 -6.88 -19.30
CA LYS A 108 4.41 -8.18 -19.33
C LYS A 108 3.43 -9.34 -19.11
N GLN A 109 2.47 -9.19 -18.20
CA GLN A 109 1.41 -10.18 -17.96
C GLN A 109 0.55 -10.38 -19.22
N VAL A 110 0.06 -9.30 -19.82
CA VAL A 110 -0.72 -9.33 -21.07
C VAL A 110 0.06 -10.00 -22.19
N THR A 111 1.32 -9.58 -22.40
CA THR A 111 2.19 -10.15 -23.43
C THR A 111 2.35 -11.66 -23.26
N ARG A 112 2.54 -12.12 -22.03
CA ARG A 112 2.67 -13.56 -21.72
C ARG A 112 1.36 -14.31 -21.91
N LEU A 113 0.23 -13.72 -21.52
CA LEU A 113 -1.09 -14.33 -21.64
C LEU A 113 -1.46 -14.55 -23.12
N VAL A 114 -1.31 -13.49 -23.93
CA VAL A 114 -1.56 -13.54 -25.39
C VAL A 114 -0.56 -14.47 -26.09
N GLY A 115 0.72 -14.44 -25.72
CA GLY A 115 1.75 -15.31 -26.30
C GLY A 115 1.59 -16.80 -25.94
N ARG A 116 0.91 -17.12 -24.84
CA ARG A 116 0.64 -18.51 -24.42
C ARG A 116 -0.52 -19.13 -25.19
N GLY A 117 -1.48 -18.33 -25.66
CA GLY A 117 -2.56 -18.81 -26.54
C GLY A 117 -2.07 -19.27 -27.92
N SER A 118 -0.94 -18.73 -28.39
CA SER A 118 -0.39 -19.02 -29.73
C SER A 118 0.69 -20.09 -29.79
N THR A 119 1.30 -20.45 -28.65
CA THR A 119 2.32 -21.50 -28.59
C THR A 119 1.65 -22.87 -28.54
N LYS A 120 1.76 -23.61 -29.66
CA LYS A 120 1.29 -25.02 -29.76
C LYS A 120 1.74 -25.77 -28.52
N LYS A 121 0.75 -26.35 -27.82
CA LYS A 121 0.89 -27.19 -26.64
C LYS A 121 1.87 -28.34 -26.96
N SER A 122 3.17 -28.14 -26.81
CA SER A 122 4.08 -29.27 -26.63
C SER A 122 3.72 -29.79 -25.25
N GLY A 123 2.93 -30.85 -25.23
CA GLY A 123 2.62 -31.54 -23.99
C GLY A 123 3.93 -31.86 -23.28
N ASN A 124 3.90 -31.89 -21.95
CA ASN A 124 4.99 -32.43 -21.14
C ASN A 124 5.19 -33.90 -21.54
N ASN A 125 5.95 -34.14 -22.61
CA ASN A 125 6.23 -35.45 -23.16
C ASN A 125 7.50 -35.93 -22.49
N VAL A 126 7.36 -36.90 -21.60
CA VAL A 126 8.49 -37.61 -21.02
C VAL A 126 8.93 -38.66 -22.02
N PRO A 127 10.17 -38.62 -22.54
CA PRO A 127 10.65 -39.61 -23.50
C PRO A 127 10.49 -41.03 -22.94
N ARG A 128 9.76 -41.88 -23.66
CA ARG A 128 9.40 -43.28 -23.34
C ARG A 128 8.19 -43.52 -22.43
N GLU A 129 7.57 -42.51 -21.84
CA GLU A 129 6.30 -42.73 -21.14
C GLU A 129 5.11 -42.55 -22.08
N GLY A 130 4.12 -43.46 -21.99
CA GLY A 130 2.94 -43.48 -22.87
C GLY A 130 3.08 -44.30 -24.16
N SER A 131 4.28 -44.78 -24.51
CA SER A 131 4.48 -45.77 -25.58
C SER A 131 4.19 -47.18 -25.09
N THR A 132 2.94 -47.46 -24.71
CA THR A 132 2.47 -48.85 -24.77
C THR A 132 2.05 -49.10 -26.20
N THR A 133 2.82 -49.89 -26.95
CA THR A 133 2.35 -50.40 -28.24
C THR A 133 1.09 -51.21 -27.92
N PRO A 134 -0.12 -50.78 -28.33
CA PRO A 134 -1.28 -51.64 -28.13
C PRO A 134 -0.97 -52.95 -28.87
N ALA A 135 -1.19 -54.07 -28.20
CA ALA A 135 -1.11 -55.37 -28.87
C ALA A 135 -1.92 -55.28 -30.18
N PRO A 136 -1.36 -55.72 -31.32
CA PRO A 136 -2.05 -55.59 -32.59
C PRO A 136 -3.43 -56.23 -32.42
N LYS A 137 -4.49 -55.42 -32.64
CA LYS A 137 -5.87 -55.93 -32.58
C LYS A 137 -5.93 -57.15 -33.50
N PRO A 138 -6.50 -58.28 -33.04
CA PRO A 138 -6.63 -59.44 -33.90
C PRO A 138 -7.40 -59.02 -35.15
N ASP A 139 -6.79 -59.26 -36.30
CA ASP A 139 -7.37 -58.96 -37.59
C ASP A 139 -8.57 -59.89 -37.78
N GLU A 140 -9.78 -59.35 -37.66
CA GLU A 140 -11.05 -60.10 -37.73
C GLU A 140 -11.14 -60.90 -39.03
N ASN A 141 -10.57 -60.39 -40.13
CA ASN A 141 -10.52 -61.11 -41.40
C ASN A 141 -9.63 -62.36 -41.32
N LYS A 142 -8.51 -62.32 -40.59
CA LYS A 142 -7.64 -63.48 -40.39
C LYS A 142 -8.29 -64.53 -39.49
N GLN A 143 -9.06 -64.10 -38.49
CA GLN A 143 -9.83 -65.01 -37.65
C GLN A 143 -10.97 -65.67 -38.42
N PHE A 144 -11.69 -64.90 -39.24
CA PHE A 144 -12.76 -65.40 -40.10
C PHE A 144 -12.24 -66.40 -41.14
N VAL A 145 -11.13 -66.09 -41.83
CA VAL A 145 -10.50 -67.00 -42.79
C VAL A 145 -9.95 -68.26 -42.10
N GLY A 146 -9.34 -68.13 -40.91
CA GLY A 146 -8.90 -69.28 -40.11
C GLY A 146 -10.06 -70.21 -39.73
N ALA A 147 -11.21 -69.65 -39.36
CA ALA A 147 -12.43 -70.39 -39.06
C ALA A 147 -13.05 -71.04 -40.31
N LEU A 148 -13.03 -70.35 -41.45
CA LEU A 148 -13.60 -70.83 -42.71
C LEU A 148 -12.82 -72.01 -43.31
N PHE A 149 -11.48 -71.99 -43.16
CA PHE A 149 -10.60 -73.05 -43.68
C PHE A 149 -10.13 -74.05 -42.61
N GLY A 150 -10.76 -74.05 -41.43
CA GLY A 150 -10.52 -75.04 -40.37
C GLY A 150 -9.12 -75.01 -39.76
N ARG A 151 -8.35 -73.94 -39.98
CA ARG A 151 -7.00 -73.77 -39.43
C ARG A 151 -7.07 -72.91 -38.19
N ASN A 152 -7.47 -73.54 -37.09
CA ASN A 152 -7.50 -72.90 -35.78
C ASN A 152 -6.05 -72.66 -35.30
N PRO A 153 -5.62 -71.42 -34.99
CA PRO A 153 -4.23 -71.12 -34.65
C PRO A 153 -3.85 -71.37 -33.18
N ASN A 154 -4.66 -72.11 -32.40
CA ASN A 154 -4.39 -72.41 -30.99
C ASN A 154 -4.41 -73.93 -30.70
N SER A 155 -3.47 -74.66 -31.32
CA SER A 155 -2.96 -75.93 -30.80
C SER A 155 -1.45 -76.03 -31.03
#